data_AF-A0A8J2QH52-F1
#
_entry.id   AF-A0A8J2QH52-F1
#
_cell.length_a   1.000
_cell.length_b   1.000
_cell.length_c   1.000
_cell.angle_alpha   90.00
_cell.angle_beta   90.00
_cell.angle_gamma   90.00
#
_symmetry.space_group_name_H-M   'P 1'
#
loop_
_entity.id
_entity.type
_entity.pdbx_description
1 polymer ?
#
loop_
_entity_poly.entity_id
_entity_poly.type
_entity_poly.pdbx_seq_one_letter_code
_entity_poly.pdbx_strand_id
1 'polypeptide(L)'
;MIFIIYSSVSVVFSSRSVGFVREGTRATKSNVKPYSILKAASDWTIMMDTYEKQYKIPEDICASASRPDIFLFSRILKRVVMIELTVPWETNIPKDHTIKVNKYYELTNELTRNRFVVDLYAVEVGARGITAKSLYKAY
;
A
#
# COMPACT_ATOMS: atom_id res chain seq x y z
N MET A 1 -15.78 2.58 6.84
CA MET A 1 -14.93 2.43 5.65
C MET A 1 -13.76 1.53 6.02
N ILE A 2 -13.55 0.45 5.27
CA ILE A 2 -12.60 -0.65 5.58
C ILE A 2 -11.53 -0.61 4.51
N PHE A 3 -10.29 -0.93 4.88
CA PHE A 3 -9.18 -0.99 3.95
C PHE A 3 -8.39 -2.27 4.23
N ILE A 4 -8.36 -3.23 3.29
CA ILE A 4 -7.44 -4.37 3.35
C ILE A 4 -6.29 -4.08 2.39
N ILE A 5 -5.06 -3.99 2.91
CA ILE A 5 -3.86 -3.69 2.12
C ILE A 5 -3.18 -4.99 1.69
N TYR A 6 -3.12 -5.26 0.39
CA TYR A 6 -2.24 -6.27 -0.20
C TYR A 6 -0.97 -5.59 -0.72
N SER A 7 0.21 -6.11 -0.38
CA SER A 7 1.50 -5.60 -0.82
C SER A 7 2.26 -6.71 -1.55
N SER A 8 2.81 -6.41 -2.72
CA SER A 8 3.48 -7.35 -3.61
C SER A 8 5.00 -7.12 -3.76
N VAL A 9 5.63 -6.35 -2.87
CA VAL A 9 7.09 -6.23 -2.78
C VAL A 9 7.48 -6.31 -1.31
N SER A 10 8.60 -6.98 -1.00
CA SER A 10 9.09 -7.30 0.35
C SER A 10 9.00 -6.14 1.33
N VAL A 11 7.84 -5.97 1.96
CA VAL A 11 7.71 -5.17 3.16
C VAL A 11 8.44 -5.97 4.22
N VAL A 12 9.49 -5.38 4.80
CA VAL A 12 9.96 -5.80 6.12
C VAL A 12 8.80 -5.52 7.08
N PHE A 13 7.86 -6.47 7.14
CA PHE A 13 6.79 -6.44 8.12
C PHE A 13 7.47 -6.76 9.45
N SER A 14 7.61 -5.76 10.31
CA SER A 14 7.77 -6.01 11.73
C SER A 14 6.53 -6.79 12.16
N SER A 15 6.68 -8.11 12.28
CA SER A 15 5.68 -8.99 12.87
C SER A 15 5.49 -8.51 14.30
N ARG A 16 4.45 -7.70 14.54
CA ARG A 16 4.03 -7.39 15.90
C ARG A 16 3.41 -8.65 16.47
N SER A 17 4.23 -9.48 17.12
CA SER A 17 3.74 -10.52 18.01
C SER A 17 2.96 -9.85 19.14
N VAL A 18 1.67 -10.16 19.25
CA VAL A 18 0.89 -9.73 20.42
C VAL A 18 1.39 -10.57 21.60
N GLY A 19 2.15 -9.92 22.49
CA GLY A 19 2.60 -10.55 23.73
C GLY A 19 1.49 -10.46 24.77
N PHE A 20 0.85 -11.57 25.09
CA PHE A 20 -0.05 -11.64 26.24
C PHE A 20 0.77 -11.49 27.52
N VAL A 21 0.34 -10.60 28.41
CA VAL A 21 0.92 -10.45 29.75
C VAL A 21 0.04 -11.17 30.76
N ARG A 22 0.66 -11.73 31.80
CA ARG A 22 -0.05 -12.41 32.88
C ARG A 22 -0.89 -11.41 33.68
N GLU A 23 -2.00 -11.89 34.22
CA GLU A 23 -2.83 -11.13 35.15
C GLU A 23 -1.97 -10.55 36.30
N GLY A 24 -2.21 -9.29 36.65
CA GLY A 24 -1.43 -8.57 37.67
C GLY A 24 -0.08 -8.01 37.19
N THR A 25 0.37 -8.29 35.97
CA THR A 25 1.62 -7.74 35.42
C THR A 25 1.36 -6.67 34.35
N ARG A 26 2.10 -5.55 34.41
CA ARG A 26 2.02 -4.49 33.40
C ARG A 26 3.04 -4.74 32.30
N ALA A 27 2.60 -4.71 31.04
CA ALA A 27 3.51 -4.69 29.90
C ALA A 27 4.44 -3.47 29.97
N THR A 28 5.75 -3.68 29.81
CA THR A 28 6.71 -2.60 29.63
C THR A 28 6.42 -1.94 28.28
N LYS A 29 5.84 -0.73 28.31
CA LYS A 29 5.58 0.04 27.09
C LYS A 29 6.92 0.38 26.44
N SER A 30 7.31 -0.33 25.39
CA SER A 30 8.44 0.08 24.56
C SER A 30 8.07 1.41 23.89
N ASN A 31 8.82 2.48 24.15
CA ASN A 31 8.62 3.81 23.56
C ASN A 31 9.02 3.88 22.07
N VAL A 32 9.04 2.74 21.37
CA VAL A 32 9.41 2.67 19.96
C VAL A 32 8.29 3.28 19.13
N LYS A 33 8.51 4.49 18.65
CA LYS A 33 7.59 5.15 17.72
C LYS A 33 7.43 4.25 16.49
N PRO A 34 6.20 3.96 16.05
CA PRO A 34 6.00 3.20 14.83
C PRO A 34 6.62 3.96 13.65
N TYR A 35 7.36 3.24 12.81
CA TYR A 35 7.82 3.75 11.53
C TYR A 35 6.62 4.21 10.69
N SER A 36 6.72 5.39 10.08
CA SER A 36 5.70 5.97 9.22
C SER A 36 6.36 6.43 7.93
N ILE A 37 5.95 5.83 6.81
CA ILE A 37 6.49 6.13 5.48
C ILE A 37 6.37 7.61 5.13
N LEU A 38 5.25 8.25 5.52
CA LEU A 38 5.01 9.66 5.26
C LEU A 38 5.91 10.59 6.10
N LYS A 39 6.38 10.12 7.27
CA LYS A 39 7.34 10.88 8.09
C LYS A 39 8.78 10.73 7.62
N ALA A 40 9.05 9.82 6.68
CA ALA A 40 10.41 9.59 6.19
C ALA A 40 10.90 10.71 5.24
N ALA A 41 9.98 11.52 4.68
CA ALA A 41 10.30 12.63 3.77
C ALA A 41 9.42 13.84 4.04
N SER A 42 9.89 15.02 3.60
CA SER A 42 9.14 16.28 3.66
C SER A 42 8.61 16.74 2.29
N ASP A 43 9.00 16.10 1.20
CA ASP A 43 8.73 16.51 -0.19
C ASP A 43 7.67 15.65 -0.89
N TRP A 44 6.85 14.93 -0.12
CA TRP A 44 5.80 14.08 -0.67
C TRP A 44 4.83 14.89 -1.54
N THR A 45 4.71 14.48 -2.81
CA THR A 45 3.67 14.95 -3.72
C THR A 45 2.62 13.86 -3.87
N ILE A 46 1.34 14.23 -3.80
CA ILE A 46 0.20 13.31 -3.92
C ILE A 46 -0.60 13.66 -5.17
N MET A 47 -0.89 12.65 -5.97
CA MET A 47 -1.74 12.73 -7.15
C MET A 47 -2.88 11.73 -6.97
N MET A 48 -4.11 12.13 -7.31
CA MET A 48 -5.30 11.30 -7.20
C MET A 48 -6.05 11.29 -8.53
N ASP A 49 -6.50 10.12 -8.97
CA ASP A 49 -7.37 10.01 -10.15
C ASP A 49 -8.81 10.25 -9.69
N THR A 50 -9.35 11.43 -10.03
CA THR A 50 -10.74 11.78 -9.74
C THR A 50 -11.50 12.03 -11.05
N TYR A 51 -12.82 11.90 -11.01
CA TYR A 51 -13.67 12.15 -12.18
C TYR A 51 -13.47 13.57 -12.76
N GLU A 52 -13.24 14.54 -11.88
CA GLU A 52 -13.07 15.95 -12.26
C GLU A 52 -11.68 16.25 -12.85
N LYS A 53 -10.66 15.50 -12.43
CA LYS A 53 -9.27 15.76 -12.84
C LYS A 53 -8.45 14.49 -12.87
N GLN A 54 -8.12 14.08 -14.08
CA GLN A 54 -7.13 13.04 -14.33
C GLN A 54 -5.73 13.65 -14.27
N TYR A 55 -4.83 13.00 -13.53
CA TYR A 55 -3.45 13.47 -13.42
C TYR A 55 -2.55 12.82 -14.48
N LYS A 56 -1.38 13.41 -14.70
CA LYS A 56 -0.29 12.81 -15.47
C LYS A 56 0.94 12.71 -14.57
N ILE A 57 1.59 11.55 -14.57
CA ILE A 57 2.85 11.38 -13.84
C ILE A 57 3.88 12.34 -14.46
N PRO A 58 4.62 13.13 -13.66
CA PRO A 58 5.67 13.98 -14.19
C PRO A 58 6.74 13.17 -14.92
N GLU A 59 7.23 13.68 -16.06
CA GLU A 59 8.18 12.98 -16.91
C GLU A 59 9.50 12.65 -16.19
N ASP A 60 9.91 13.49 -15.22
CA ASP A 60 11.10 13.26 -14.39
C ASP A 60 10.95 12.10 -13.39
N ILE A 61 9.72 11.65 -13.15
CA ILE A 61 9.40 10.47 -12.34
C ILE A 61 9.27 9.25 -13.24
N CYS A 62 8.35 9.29 -14.20
CA CYS A 62 8.09 8.20 -15.14
C CYS A 62 7.19 8.70 -16.29
N ALA A 63 7.61 8.50 -17.53
CA ALA A 63 6.78 8.78 -18.70
C ALA A 63 5.75 7.64 -18.91
N SER A 64 4.67 7.66 -18.14
CA SER A 64 3.59 6.66 -18.23
C SER A 64 2.22 7.30 -18.27
N ALA A 65 1.31 6.70 -19.05
CA ALA A 65 -0.10 7.05 -19.06
C ALA A 65 -0.91 6.33 -17.97
N SER A 66 -0.29 5.39 -17.24
CA SER A 66 -0.94 4.64 -16.17
C SER A 66 -1.26 5.54 -14.98
N ARG A 67 -2.46 5.35 -14.42
CA ARG A 67 -2.95 6.12 -13.26
C ARG A 67 -3.52 5.18 -12.20
N PRO A 68 -2.74 4.87 -11.16
CA PRO A 68 -3.32 4.39 -9.90
C PRO A 68 -4.31 5.40 -9.32
N ASP A 69 -5.27 4.95 -8.51
CA ASP A 69 -6.22 5.87 -7.84
C ASP A 69 -5.50 6.91 -6.98
N ILE A 70 -4.40 6.52 -6.33
CA ILE A 70 -3.51 7.42 -5.60
C ILE A 70 -2.06 7.12 -5.93
N PHE A 71 -1.30 8.14 -6.28
CA PHE A 71 0.12 8.07 -6.57
C PHE A 71 0.87 9.11 -5.74
N LEU A 72 1.70 8.64 -4.81
CA LEU A 72 2.56 9.46 -3.99
C LEU A 72 4.00 9.27 -4.41
N PHE A 73 4.79 10.34 -4.41
CA PHE A 73 6.22 10.21 -4.64
C PHE A 73 7.01 11.25 -3.86
N SER A 74 8.24 10.86 -3.50
CA SER A 74 9.28 11.73 -2.94
C SER A 74 10.50 11.63 -3.85
N ARG A 75 11.00 12.79 -4.29
CA ARG A 75 12.21 12.88 -5.11
C ARG A 75 13.46 12.72 -4.24
N ILE A 76 13.42 13.22 -3.00
CA ILE A 76 14.52 13.12 -2.04
C ILE A 76 14.74 11.67 -1.62
N LEU A 77 13.68 10.97 -1.22
CA LEU A 77 13.80 9.55 -0.84
C LEU A 77 13.91 8.60 -2.02
N LYS A 78 13.68 9.09 -3.24
CA LYS A 78 13.50 8.27 -4.44
C LYS A 78 12.54 7.11 -4.15
N ARG A 79 11.32 7.46 -3.71
CA ARG A 79 10.28 6.48 -3.40
C ARG A 79 8.95 6.86 -4.02
N VAL A 80 8.25 5.85 -4.52
CA VAL A 80 6.87 5.95 -5.00
C VAL A 80 5.98 5.01 -4.20
N VAL A 81 4.81 5.49 -3.82
CA VAL A 81 3.73 4.69 -3.23
C VAL A 81 2.53 4.78 -4.16
N MET A 82 2.08 3.63 -4.65
CA MET A 82 0.89 3.52 -5.50
C MET A 82 -0.21 2.81 -4.72
N ILE A 83 -1.42 3.37 -4.76
CA ILE A 83 -2.59 2.78 -4.11
C ILE A 83 -3.69 2.62 -5.15
N GLU A 84 -4.19 1.40 -5.26
CA GLU A 84 -5.32 1.04 -6.11
C GLU A 84 -6.49 0.66 -5.22
N LEU A 85 -7.64 1.30 -5.39
CA LEU A 85 -8.89 0.95 -4.73
C LEU A 85 -9.58 -0.15 -5.51
N THR A 86 -9.97 -1.20 -4.79
CA THR A 86 -10.58 -2.38 -5.39
C THR A 86 -11.84 -2.72 -4.61
N VAL A 87 -12.90 -3.10 -5.32
CA VAL A 87 -14.15 -3.56 -4.70
C VAL A 87 -14.14 -5.08 -4.76
N PRO A 88 -14.16 -5.81 -3.63
CA PRO A 88 -14.16 -7.26 -3.67
C PRO A 88 -15.50 -7.74 -4.23
N TRP A 89 -15.46 -8.46 -5.34
CA TRP A 89 -16.59 -9.33 -5.71
C TRP A 89 -16.43 -10.64 -4.94
N GLU A 90 -17.42 -11.02 -4.13
CA GLU A 90 -17.38 -12.06 -3.08
C GLU A 90 -16.91 -13.47 -3.50
N THR A 91 -16.53 -13.73 -4.76
CA THR A 91 -16.25 -15.09 -5.29
C THR A 91 -14.94 -15.30 -6.05
N ASN A 92 -14.03 -14.31 -6.19
CA ASN A 92 -12.87 -14.47 -7.09
C ASN A 92 -11.49 -14.04 -6.55
N ILE A 93 -11.31 -14.11 -5.23
CA ILE A 93 -10.12 -13.62 -4.49
C ILE A 93 -8.76 -14.10 -5.08
N PRO A 94 -8.57 -15.34 -5.58
CA PRO A 94 -7.26 -15.76 -6.11
C PRO A 94 -6.94 -15.21 -7.52
N LYS A 95 -7.95 -14.97 -8.37
CA LYS A 95 -7.73 -14.58 -9.78
C LYS A 95 -7.35 -13.10 -9.95
N ASP A 96 -7.80 -12.25 -9.03
CA ASP A 96 -7.52 -10.81 -9.08
C ASP A 96 -6.06 -10.45 -8.72
N HIS A 97 -5.35 -11.34 -8.02
CA HIS A 97 -3.98 -11.09 -7.59
C HIS A 97 -2.99 -11.06 -8.77
N THR A 98 -3.22 -11.89 -9.79
CA THR A 98 -2.39 -11.95 -11.00
C THR A 98 -2.71 -10.78 -11.95
N ILE A 99 -3.98 -10.36 -12.00
CA ILE A 99 -4.46 -9.26 -12.85
C ILE A 99 -3.94 -7.91 -12.35
N LYS A 100 -3.90 -7.68 -11.03
CA LYS A 100 -3.41 -6.42 -10.44
C LYS A 100 -1.89 -6.24 -10.54
N VAL A 101 -1.12 -7.32 -10.41
CA VAL A 101 0.34 -7.28 -10.63
C VAL A 101 0.65 -6.99 -12.11
N ASN A 102 -0.14 -7.52 -13.04
CA ASN A 102 0.03 -7.23 -14.47
C ASN A 102 -0.29 -5.77 -14.84
N LYS A 103 -1.34 -5.15 -14.26
CA LYS A 103 -1.79 -3.80 -14.64
C LYS A 103 -0.68 -2.74 -14.53
N TYR A 104 0.12 -2.80 -13.46
CA TYR A 104 1.18 -1.82 -13.20
C TYR A 104 2.59 -2.39 -13.32
N TYR A 105 2.75 -3.59 -13.88
CA TYR A 105 4.06 -4.24 -14.01
C TYR A 105 5.07 -3.35 -14.76
N GLU A 106 4.70 -2.84 -15.93
CA GLU A 106 5.57 -1.96 -16.72
C GLU A 106 5.92 -0.68 -15.97
N LEU A 107 4.93 -0.03 -15.35
CA LEU A 107 5.13 1.18 -14.54
C LEU A 107 6.09 0.93 -13.37
N THR A 108 5.94 -0.18 -12.64
CA THR A 108 6.84 -0.54 -11.53
C THR A 108 8.28 -0.78 -12.01
N ASN A 109 8.45 -1.40 -13.18
CA ASN A 109 9.76 -1.64 -13.77
C ASN A 109 10.43 -0.35 -14.23
N GLU A 110 9.68 0.57 -14.85
CA GLU A 110 10.20 1.89 -15.24
C GLU A 110 10.61 2.72 -14.04
N LEU A 111 9.78 2.78 -13.00
CA LEU A 111 10.10 3.46 -11.76
C LEU A 111 11.36 2.89 -11.10
N THR A 112 11.48 1.56 -11.09
CA THR A 112 12.67 0.87 -10.56
C THR A 112 13.91 1.19 -11.40
N ARG A 113 13.80 1.22 -12.73
CA ARG A 113 14.87 1.67 -13.64
C ARG A 113 15.27 3.12 -13.38
N ASN A 114 14.31 3.97 -13.04
CA ASN A 114 14.51 5.37 -12.63
C ASN A 114 15.00 5.51 -11.17
N ARG A 115 15.43 4.39 -10.54
CA ARG A 115 15.99 4.30 -9.19
C ARG A 115 15.01 4.65 -8.08
N PHE A 116 13.72 4.51 -8.31
CA PHE A 116 12.72 4.62 -7.25
C PHE A 116 12.51 3.28 -6.55
N VAL A 117 12.37 3.32 -5.23
CA VAL A 117 11.75 2.25 -4.45
C VAL A 117 10.24 2.35 -4.64
N VAL A 118 9.58 1.25 -5.01
CA VAL A 118 8.15 1.25 -5.36
C VAL A 118 7.36 0.38 -4.38
N ASP A 119 6.41 1.00 -3.68
CA ASP A 119 5.46 0.34 -2.80
C ASP A 119 4.07 0.36 -3.47
N LEU A 120 3.55 -0.79 -3.92
CA LEU A 120 2.20 -0.90 -4.49
C LEU A 120 1.24 -1.55 -3.47
N TYR A 121 0.12 -0.88 -3.24
CA TYR A 121 -0.92 -1.30 -2.30
C TYR A 121 -2.27 -1.43 -3.01
N ALA A 122 -2.79 -2.65 -3.11
CA ALA A 122 -4.18 -2.85 -3.49
C ALA A 122 -5.04 -2.81 -2.23
N VAL A 123 -6.01 -1.91 -2.22
CA VAL A 123 -6.85 -1.61 -1.06
C VAL A 123 -8.29 -2.02 -1.35
N GLU A 124 -8.80 -2.99 -0.59
CA GLU A 124 -10.20 -3.41 -0.72
C GLU A 124 -11.12 -2.56 0.15
N VAL A 125 -12.17 -2.01 -0.46
CA VAL A 125 -13.22 -1.25 0.23
C VAL A 125 -14.52 -2.07 0.21
N GLY A 126 -14.88 -2.66 1.37
CA GLY A 126 -16.14 -3.40 1.57
C GLY A 126 -17.16 -2.65 2.43
N ALA A 127 -18.40 -3.13 2.46
CA ALA A 127 -19.51 -2.51 3.21
C ALA A 127 -19.60 -2.90 4.70
N ARG A 128 -18.80 -3.86 5.21
CA ARG A 128 -19.07 -4.61 6.48
C ARG A 128 -18.09 -4.52 7.68
N GLY A 129 -17.13 -3.60 7.75
CA GLY A 129 -16.10 -3.55 8.82
C GLY A 129 -14.78 -4.34 8.58
N ILE A 130 -13.71 -4.02 9.33
CA ILE A 130 -12.36 -4.62 9.15
C ILE A 130 -12.39 -6.11 9.49
N THR A 131 -12.07 -6.96 8.52
CA THR A 131 -11.76 -8.38 8.75
C THR A 131 -10.31 -8.47 9.22
N ALA A 132 -10.09 -8.82 10.48
CA ALA A 132 -8.74 -9.08 10.99
C ALA A 132 -8.08 -10.23 10.22
N LYS A 133 -6.75 -10.17 10.00
CA LYS A 133 -6.01 -11.25 9.32
C LYS A 133 -6.17 -12.63 9.98
N SER A 134 -6.65 -12.70 11.23
CA SER A 134 -6.97 -13.95 11.93
C SER A 134 -8.17 -14.70 11.35
N LEU A 135 -9.04 -14.06 10.57
CA LEU A 135 -10.24 -14.68 9.99
C LEU A 135 -9.95 -15.48 8.71
N TYR A 136 -8.78 -15.29 8.07
CA TYR A 136 -8.38 -16.07 6.89
C TYR A 136 -7.98 -17.52 7.20
N LYS A 137 -7.86 -17.90 8.48
CA LYS A 137 -7.51 -19.27 8.90
C LYS A 137 -8.72 -20.13 9.28
N ALA A 138 -9.94 -19.62 9.07
CA ALA A 138 -11.18 -20.27 9.47
C ALA A 138 -12.03 -20.79 8.29
N TYR A 139 -11.50 -20.76 7.07
CA TYR A 139 -12.11 -21.36 5.88
C TYR A 139 -11.06 -22.12 5.07
#